data_AF-A0A2M7KLR7-F1
#
_entry.id   AF-A0A2M7KLR7-F1
#
_cell.length_a   1.000
_cell.length_b   1.000
_cell.length_c   1.000
_cell.angle_alpha   90.00
_cell.angle_beta   90.00
_cell.angle_gamma   90.00
#
_symmetry.space_group_name_H-M   'P 1'
#
loop_
_entity.id
_entity.type
_entity.pdbx_description
1 polymer ?
#
loop_
_entity_poly.entity_id
_entity_poly.type
_entity_poly.pdbx_seq_one_letter_code
_entity_poly.pdbx_strand_id
1 'polypeptide(L)'
;MPVNGNAEPLEILRDEWGIPHVYADPEAGAAYGLGYAQAEDRLEQLLRNYRLAAGTMAEAFGEDFVEDDWQQRIAGHEEVSRRRYPELPAEVRAMLEATGHARWRLPT
;
A
#
# COMPACT_ATOMS: atom_id res chain seq x y z
N MET A 1 -13.43 -0.74 13.87
CA MET A 1 -12.82 -0.02 15.02
C MET A 1 -12.36 1.34 14.51
N PRO A 2 -12.48 2.44 15.28
CA PRO A 2 -11.97 3.74 14.84
C PRO A 2 -10.43 3.74 14.84
N VAL A 3 -9.84 3.99 13.68
CA VAL A 3 -8.39 4.14 13.47
C VAL A 3 -8.04 5.63 13.61
N ASN A 4 -7.60 6.03 14.81
CA ASN A 4 -7.26 7.42 15.11
C ASN A 4 -5.86 7.79 14.60
N GLY A 5 -5.79 8.33 13.39
CA GLY A 5 -4.67 9.14 12.91
C GLY A 5 -5.19 10.54 12.58
N ASN A 6 -5.14 11.46 13.55
CA ASN A 6 -5.43 12.90 13.40
C ASN A 6 -6.71 13.28 12.65
N ALA A 7 -7.82 13.27 13.40
CA ALA A 7 -8.95 14.21 13.29
C ALA A 7 -9.60 14.42 11.92
N GLU A 8 -10.12 13.35 11.33
CA GLU A 8 -11.35 13.33 10.52
C GLU A 8 -12.03 11.96 10.72
N PRO A 9 -13.37 11.82 10.62
CA PRO A 9 -14.04 10.55 10.87
C PRO A 9 -13.75 9.54 9.76
N LEU A 10 -12.74 8.68 9.99
CA LEU A 10 -12.51 7.48 9.19
C LEU A 10 -13.27 6.30 9.80
N GLU A 11 -14.20 5.73 9.03
CA GLU A 11 -14.95 4.54 9.37
C GLU A 11 -14.70 3.43 8.33
N ILE A 12 -14.43 2.22 8.82
CA ILE A 12 -14.33 1.01 7.99
C ILE A 12 -15.39 0.04 8.49
N LEU A 13 -16.39 -0.22 7.66
CA LEU A 13 -17.46 -1.19 7.91
C LEU A 13 -17.21 -2.42 7.04
N ARG A 14 -17.27 -3.62 7.62
CA ARG A 14 -17.19 -4.87 6.86
C ARG A 14 -18.55 -5.50 6.76
N ASP A 15 -18.91 -5.93 5.56
CA ASP A 15 -20.15 -6.69 5.34
C ASP A 15 -20.00 -8.15 5.81
N GLU A 16 -21.05 -8.96 5.59
CA GLU A 16 -21.07 -10.38 5.96
C GLU A 16 -20.00 -11.23 5.23
N TRP A 17 -19.47 -10.73 4.11
CA TRP A 17 -18.41 -11.37 3.31
C TRP A 17 -17.02 -10.82 3.66
N GLY A 18 -16.94 -9.90 4.61
CA GLY A 18 -15.70 -9.25 5.03
C GLY A 18 -15.24 -8.13 4.10
N ILE A 19 -16.04 -7.69 3.13
CA ILE A 19 -15.68 -6.64 2.19
C ILE A 19 -15.64 -5.29 2.93
N PRO A 20 -14.49 -4.57 2.92
CA PRO A 20 -14.38 -3.29 3.61
C PRO A 20 -15.02 -2.15 2.79
N HIS A 21 -16.00 -1.48 3.40
CA HIS A 21 -16.56 -0.21 2.97
C HIS A 21 -15.91 0.92 3.77
N VAL A 22 -15.15 1.77 3.10
CA VAL A 22 -14.37 2.85 3.72
C VAL A 22 -15.08 4.19 3.53
N TYR A 23 -15.34 4.90 4.62
CA TYR A 23 -15.94 6.23 4.65
C TYR A 23 -14.98 7.20 5.34
N ALA A 24 -14.62 8.27 4.65
CA ALA A 24 -13.80 9.35 5.19
C ALA A 24 -13.93 10.60 4.32
N ASP A 25 -13.67 11.76 4.91
CA ASP A 25 -13.51 13.06 4.25
C ASP A 25 -12.30 13.73 4.92
N PRO A 26 -11.25 14.16 4.20
CA PRO A 26 -11.08 14.18 2.75
C PRO A 26 -10.64 12.84 2.14
N GLU A 27 -10.50 12.81 0.81
CA GLU A 27 -10.11 11.63 0.00
C GLU A 27 -8.84 10.92 0.51
N ALA A 28 -7.88 11.67 1.06
CA ALA A 28 -6.67 11.10 1.67
C ALA A 28 -6.99 10.20 2.88
N GLY A 29 -8.02 10.52 3.67
CA GLY A 29 -8.51 9.67 4.76
C GLY A 29 -9.08 8.34 4.25
N ALA A 30 -9.78 8.37 3.11
CA ALA A 30 -10.30 7.15 2.48
C ALA A 30 -9.16 6.29 1.94
N ALA A 31 -8.12 6.91 1.36
CA ALA A 31 -6.92 6.21 0.91
C ALA A 31 -6.15 5.54 2.07
N TYR A 32 -6.06 6.21 3.23
CA TYR A 32 -5.53 5.59 4.45
C TYR A 32 -6.35 4.37 4.86
N GLY A 33 -7.68 4.49 4.91
CA GLY A 33 -8.58 3.39 5.28
C GLY A 33 -8.48 2.19 4.33
N LEU A 34 -8.36 2.46 3.02
CA LEU A 34 -8.13 1.44 2.00
C LEU A 34 -6.80 0.71 2.23
N GLY A 35 -5.70 1.45 2.43
CA GLY A 35 -4.39 0.86 2.74
C GLY A 35 -4.41 0.02 4.02
N TYR A 36 -5.13 0.48 5.04
CA TYR A 36 -5.29 -0.25 6.30
C TYR A 36 -6.04 -1.57 6.09
N ALA A 37 -7.19 -1.53 5.42
CA ALA A 37 -8.00 -2.73 5.16
C ALA A 37 -7.25 -3.74 4.28
N GLN A 38 -6.54 -3.26 3.26
CA GLN A 38 -5.72 -4.12 2.40
C GLN A 38 -4.59 -4.79 3.18
N ALA A 39 -3.92 -4.05 4.07
CA ALA A 39 -2.88 -4.62 4.92
C ALA A 39 -3.46 -5.63 5.94
N GLU A 40 -4.61 -5.34 6.54
CA GLU A 40 -5.30 -6.26 7.45
C GLU A 40 -5.63 -7.61 6.77
N ASP A 41 -6.07 -7.57 5.51
CA ASP A 41 -6.51 -8.79 4.80
C ASP A 41 -5.37 -9.52 4.08
N ARG A 42 -4.38 -8.79 3.56
CA ARG A 42 -3.45 -9.27 2.53
C ARG A 42 -2.02 -8.81 2.74
N LEU A 43 -1.59 -8.57 3.98
CA LEU A 43 -0.27 -8.01 4.29
C LEU A 43 0.88 -8.69 3.54
N GLU A 44 0.96 -10.03 3.59
CA GLU A 44 2.05 -10.77 2.94
C GLU A 44 2.07 -10.52 1.43
N GLN A 45 0.91 -10.61 0.78
CA GLN A 45 0.78 -10.36 -0.66
C GLN A 45 1.15 -8.92 -1.02
N LEU A 46 0.71 -7.96 -0.21
CA LEU A 46 1.03 -6.54 -0.38
C LEU A 46 2.56 -6.31 -0.30
N LEU A 47 3.23 -6.87 0.70
CA LEU A 47 4.69 -6.73 0.86
C LEU A 47 5.47 -7.45 -0.24
N ARG A 48 5.01 -8.63 -0.68
CA ARG A 48 5.59 -9.32 -1.85
C ARG A 48 5.47 -8.48 -3.12
N ASN A 49 4.33 -7.84 -3.34
CA ASN A 49 4.14 -6.97 -4.51
C ASN A 49 5.10 -5.77 -4.50
N TYR A 50 5.36 -5.16 -3.34
CA TYR A 50 6.36 -4.09 -3.24
C TYR A 50 7.76 -4.58 -3.60
N ARG A 51 8.17 -5.76 -3.11
CA ARG A 51 9.47 -6.35 -3.44
C ARG A 51 9.56 -6.74 -4.92
N LEU A 52 8.51 -7.32 -5.47
CA LEU A 52 8.44 -7.66 -6.89
C LEU A 52 8.55 -6.41 -7.77
N ALA A 53 7.84 -5.33 -7.46
CA ALA A 53 7.93 -4.08 -8.21
C ALA A 53 9.32 -3.43 -8.10
N ALA A 54 9.98 -3.58 -6.94
CA ALA A 54 11.33 -3.08 -6.71
C ALA A 54 12.44 -3.98 -7.28
N GLY A 55 12.13 -5.21 -7.69
CA GLY A 55 13.12 -6.23 -8.05
C GLY A 55 14.03 -6.56 -6.87
N THR A 56 13.44 -6.86 -5.70
CA THR A 56 14.13 -7.25 -4.47
C THR A 56 13.52 -8.48 -3.80
N MET A 57 12.90 -9.37 -4.58
CA MET A 57 12.35 -10.63 -4.09
C MET A 57 13.45 -11.59 -3.65
N ALA A 58 14.57 -11.65 -4.37
CA ALA A 58 15.65 -12.59 -4.06
C ALA A 58 16.30 -12.32 -2.69
N GLU A 59 16.28 -11.06 -2.21
CA GLU A 59 16.78 -10.69 -0.88
C GLU A 59 16.02 -11.37 0.27
N ALA A 60 14.73 -11.65 0.08
CA ALA A 60 13.86 -12.20 1.11
C ALA A 60 13.46 -13.65 0.85
N PHE A 61 13.41 -14.08 -0.41
CA PHE A 61 12.85 -15.37 -0.82
C PHE A 61 13.84 -16.28 -1.56
N GLY A 62 15.08 -15.84 -1.77
CA GLY A 62 16.17 -16.68 -2.28
C GLY A 62 16.41 -16.58 -3.79
N GLU A 63 17.39 -17.34 -4.26
CA GLU A 63 17.97 -17.21 -5.61
C GLU A 63 17.01 -17.51 -6.76
N ASP A 64 15.93 -18.27 -6.50
CA ASP A 64 14.89 -18.58 -7.50
C ASP A 64 14.24 -17.32 -8.10
N PHE A 65 14.28 -16.18 -7.39
CA PHE A 65 13.70 -14.91 -7.82
C PHE A 65 14.69 -13.97 -8.53
N VAL A 66 15.94 -14.40 -8.79
CA VAL A 66 16.95 -13.53 -9.41
C VAL A 66 16.55 -13.09 -10.82
N GLU A 67 15.96 -14.00 -11.60
CA GLU A 67 15.49 -13.68 -12.95
C GLU A 67 14.32 -12.69 -12.92
N ASP A 68 13.36 -12.88 -12.00
CA ASP A 68 12.26 -11.93 -11.79
C ASP A 68 12.78 -10.55 -11.40
N ASP A 69 13.71 -10.48 -10.43
CA ASP A 69 14.32 -9.23 -9.99
C ASP A 69 15.06 -8.52 -11.14
N TRP A 70 15.76 -9.29 -11.99
CA TRP A 70 16.44 -8.75 -13.17
C TRP A 70 15.44 -8.16 -14.18
N GLN A 71 14.36 -8.87 -14.50
CA GLN A 71 13.32 -8.40 -15.41
C GLN A 71 12.67 -7.10 -14.91
N GLN A 72 12.35 -7.04 -13.62
CA GLN A 72 11.69 -5.88 -13.00
C GLN A 72 12.61 -4.65 -12.97
N ARG A 73 13.92 -4.86 -12.78
CA ARG A 73 14.92 -3.78 -12.87
C ARG A 73 15.12 -3.29 -14.30
N ILE A 74 15.06 -4.17 -15.30
CA ILE A 74 15.07 -3.76 -16.73
C ILE A 74 13.82 -2.96 -17.08
N ALA A 75 12.66 -3.39 -16.62
CA ALA A 75 11.41 -2.66 -16.82
C ALA A 75 11.45 -1.27 -16.14
N GLY A 76 12.27 -1.12 -15.09
CA GLY A 76 12.55 0.16 -14.44
C GLY A 76 11.38 0.70 -13.61
N HIS A 77 10.50 -0.17 -13.12
CA HIS A 77 9.28 0.23 -12.40
C HIS A 77 9.56 1.14 -11.20
N GLU A 78 10.47 0.75 -10.32
CA GLU A 78 10.86 1.54 -9.13
C GLU A 78 11.53 2.86 -9.52
N GLU A 79 12.47 2.83 -10.47
CA GLU A 79 13.20 4.03 -10.91
C GLU A 79 12.25 5.06 -11.52
N VAL A 80 11.41 4.64 -12.47
CA VAL A 80 10.46 5.52 -13.17
C VAL A 80 9.42 6.07 -12.19
N SER A 81 8.89 5.22 -11.30
CA SER A 81 7.94 5.64 -10.27
C SER A 81 8.54 6.72 -9.37
N ARG A 82 9.75 6.49 -8.85
CA ARG A 82 10.43 7.46 -7.98
C ARG A 82 10.77 8.76 -8.69
N ARG A 83 11.24 8.68 -9.94
CA ARG A 83 11.59 9.85 -10.76
C ARG A 83 10.37 10.73 -11.05
N ARG A 84 9.22 10.13 -11.35
CA ARG A 84 7.98 10.84 -11.72
C ARG A 84 7.10 11.19 -10.53
N TYR A 85 7.31 10.58 -9.36
CA TYR A 85 6.53 10.89 -8.15
C TYR A 85 6.40 12.39 -7.86
N PRO A 86 7.47 13.22 -7.94
CA PRO A 86 7.36 14.66 -7.70
C PRO A 86 6.51 15.40 -8.72
N GLU A 87 6.29 14.84 -9.91
CA GLU A 87 5.51 15.45 -11.00
C GLU A 87 3.99 15.24 -10.83
N LEU A 88 3.58 14.35 -9.93
CA LEU A 88 2.16 14.07 -9.67
C LEU A 88 1.44 15.30 -9.09
N PRO A 89 0.12 15.42 -9.27
CA PRO A 89 -0.68 16.39 -8.53
C PRO A 89 -0.53 16.20 -7.01
N ALA A 90 -0.65 17.29 -6.25
CA ALA A 90 -0.43 17.26 -4.79
C ALA A 90 -1.44 16.34 -4.09
N GLU A 91 -2.67 16.32 -4.59
CA GLU A 91 -3.78 15.51 -4.10
C GLU A 91 -3.50 14.01 -4.28
N VAL A 92 -2.96 13.63 -5.45
CA VAL A 92 -2.59 12.24 -5.74
C VAL A 92 -1.43 11.79 -4.85
N ARG A 93 -0.41 12.64 -4.65
CA ARG A 93 0.69 12.34 -3.72
C ARG A 93 0.17 12.16 -2.29
N ALA A 94 -0.73 13.03 -1.83
CA ALA A 94 -1.32 12.93 -0.50
C ALA A 94 -2.06 11.61 -0.30
N MET A 95 -2.81 11.13 -1.30
CA MET A 95 -3.47 9.82 -1.25
C MET A 95 -2.47 8.65 -1.21
N LEU A 96 -1.43 8.68 -2.04
CA LEU A 96 -0.39 7.64 -2.08
C LEU A 96 0.37 7.56 -0.75
N GLU A 97 0.74 8.71 -0.20
CA GLU A 97 1.37 8.81 1.11
C GLU A 97 0.43 8.29 2.20
N ALA A 98 -0.83 8.71 2.21
CA ALA A 98 -1.81 8.24 3.19
C ALA A 98 -1.98 6.71 3.16
N THR A 99 -2.03 6.12 1.96
CA THR A 99 -2.08 4.66 1.78
C THR A 99 -0.83 3.99 2.36
N GLY A 100 0.37 4.51 2.05
CA GLY A 100 1.64 3.95 2.52
C GLY A 100 1.89 4.12 4.03
N HIS A 101 1.26 5.13 4.66
CA HIS A 101 1.33 5.37 6.10
C HIS A 101 0.26 4.62 6.91
N ALA A 102 -0.61 3.85 6.24
CA ALA A 102 -1.61 3.03 6.91
C ALA A 102 -0.95 2.09 7.91
N ARG A 103 -1.23 2.29 9.20
CA ARG A 103 -0.52 1.60 10.29
C ARG A 103 -1.30 0.36 10.67
N TRP A 104 -0.96 -0.80 10.09
CA TRP A 104 -1.59 -2.06 10.47
C TRP A 104 -1.04 -2.56 11.81
N ARG A 105 -1.90 -3.12 12.67
CA ARG A 105 -1.47 -3.91 13.84
C ARG A 105 -1.46 -5.37 13.45
N LEU A 106 -0.41 -6.09 13.86
CA LEU A 106 -0.46 -7.54 13.88
C LEU A 106 -1.53 -7.97 14.90
N PRO A 107 -2.40 -8.94 14.59
CA PRO A 107 -3.26 -9.54 15.61
C PRO A 107 -2.37 -10.14 16.69
N THR A 108 -2.63 -9.77 17.95
CA THR A 108 -2.03 -10.38 19.14
C THR A 108 -2.62 -11.75 19.41
#